data_AF-A0A5J5BGJ4-F1
#
_entry.id   AF-A0A5J5BGJ4-F1
#
_cell.length_a   1.000
_cell.length_b   1.000
_cell.length_c   1.000
_cell.angle_alpha   90.00
_cell.angle_beta   90.00
_cell.angle_gamma   90.00
#
_symmetry.space_group_name_H-M   'P 1'
#
loop_
_entity.id
_entity.type
_entity.pdbx_description
1 polymer ?
#
loop_
_entity_poly.entity_id
_entity_poly.type
_entity_poly.pdbx_seq_one_letter_code
_entity_poly.pdbx_strand_id
1 'polypeptide(L)'
;MWGLRDGDETMKKRGWRCREVVIERLSEIQWAAFILLCAGCTTAQLNPSSDHVLQTPFQGWVMAIVMALLSGFAGVYTEAIIKKRPSRNINVQNFWLYVFGMAFNAIAIVIQDFDAVMNKGFFHGYSLITFLMILNHALSGIAVSMVMKYADNIVKVYSTSVAMLLTAVVSVFLFGFHLSLAFFLGSTVVSVSIYLHSIGKLQK
;
A
#
# COMPACT_ATOMS: atom_id res chain seq x y z
N MET A 1 -4.81 43.52 -21.82
CA MET A 1 -5.71 42.35 -21.65
C MET A 1 -5.03 41.08 -22.18
N TRP A 2 -3.80 40.82 -21.75
CA TRP A 2 -2.95 39.71 -22.19
C TRP A 2 -2.26 39.17 -20.94
N GLY A 3 -2.53 37.91 -20.56
CA GLY A 3 -1.91 37.31 -19.36
C GLY A 3 -2.64 36.10 -18.76
N LEU A 4 -3.86 35.77 -19.19
CA LEU A 4 -4.63 34.65 -18.62
C LEU A 4 -4.76 33.42 -19.54
N ARG A 5 -4.23 33.45 -20.77
CA ARG A 5 -4.44 32.36 -21.75
C ARG A 5 -3.28 31.34 -21.79
N ASP A 6 -2.05 31.73 -21.44
CA ASP A 6 -0.88 30.83 -21.45
C ASP A 6 -0.80 29.89 -20.23
N GLY A 7 -1.43 30.28 -19.11
CA GLY A 7 -1.54 29.44 -17.92
C GLY A 7 -2.44 28.23 -18.14
N ASP A 8 -3.49 28.36 -18.97
CA ASP A 8 -4.47 27.30 -19.17
C ASP A 8 -3.94 26.21 -20.12
N GLU A 9 -3.24 26.56 -21.21
CA GLU A 9 -2.64 25.57 -22.11
C GLU A 9 -1.47 24.78 -21.49
N THR A 10 -0.65 25.42 -20.65
CA THR A 10 0.43 24.72 -19.93
C THR A 10 -0.12 23.81 -18.84
N MET A 11 -1.21 24.20 -18.16
CA MET A 11 -1.95 23.33 -17.23
C MET A 11 -2.67 22.19 -17.95
N LYS A 12 -3.23 22.44 -19.14
CA LYS A 12 -3.83 21.41 -19.99
C LYS A 12 -2.76 20.39 -20.42
N LYS A 13 -1.62 20.82 -20.96
CA LYS A 13 -0.49 19.94 -21.37
C LYS A 13 0.08 19.12 -20.20
N ARG A 14 0.13 19.66 -18.98
CA ARG A 14 0.49 18.90 -17.77
C ARG A 14 -0.61 17.90 -17.37
N GLY A 15 -1.88 18.26 -17.54
CA GLY A 15 -3.04 17.42 -17.29
C GLY A 15 -3.18 16.23 -18.25
N TRP A 16 -2.85 16.41 -19.53
CA TRP A 16 -2.76 15.32 -20.52
C TRP A 16 -1.60 14.37 -20.21
N ARG A 17 -0.44 14.93 -19.85
CA ARG A 17 0.74 14.13 -19.46
C ARG A 17 0.48 13.29 -18.20
N CYS A 18 -0.22 13.83 -17.19
CA CYS A 18 -0.63 13.05 -16.01
C CYS A 18 -1.64 11.94 -16.32
N ARG A 19 -2.41 12.07 -17.41
CA ARG A 19 -3.39 11.04 -17.84
C ARG A 19 -2.69 9.85 -18.52
N GLU A 20 -1.56 10.08 -19.16
CA GLU A 20 -0.68 9.05 -19.73
C GLU A 20 0.22 8.40 -18.67
N VAL A 21 0.64 9.15 -17.64
CA VAL A 21 1.55 8.69 -16.57
C VAL A 21 0.97 7.58 -15.67
N VAL A 22 -0.34 7.35 -15.62
CA VAL A 22 -0.93 6.26 -14.80
C VAL A 22 -0.86 4.89 -15.49
N ILE A 23 -0.49 4.84 -16.77
CA ILE A 23 -0.20 3.59 -17.50
C ILE A 23 1.27 3.65 -17.93
N GLU A 24 2.19 3.50 -16.97
CA GLU A 24 3.58 3.27 -17.35
C GLU A 24 3.66 1.98 -18.17
N ARG A 25 4.15 2.10 -19.41
CA ARG A 25 4.50 0.96 -20.26
C ARG A 25 5.64 0.19 -19.59
N LEU A 26 5.34 -0.82 -18.79
CA LEU A 26 6.36 -1.66 -18.14
C LEU A 26 7.16 -2.44 -19.18
N SER A 27 8.48 -2.50 -18.99
CA SER A 27 9.35 -3.40 -19.75
C SER A 27 9.07 -4.85 -19.36
N GLU A 28 9.33 -5.80 -20.26
CA GLU A 28 9.23 -7.25 -19.98
C GLU A 28 10.04 -7.64 -18.72
N ILE A 29 11.20 -7.00 -18.52
CA ILE A 29 12.05 -7.21 -17.33
C ILE A 29 11.35 -6.73 -16.05
N GLN A 30 10.59 -5.63 -16.12
CA GLN A 30 9.86 -5.09 -14.98
C GLN A 30 8.63 -5.95 -14.65
N TRP A 31 7.98 -6.53 -15.65
CA TRP A 31 6.91 -7.52 -15.46
C TRP A 31 7.43 -8.79 -14.77
N ALA A 32 8.56 -9.33 -15.24
CA ALA A 32 9.21 -10.47 -14.58
C ALA A 32 9.56 -10.14 -13.12
N ALA A 33 10.08 -8.94 -12.86
CA ALA A 33 10.39 -8.48 -11.50
C ALA A 33 9.13 -8.45 -10.60
N PHE A 34 7.97 -8.01 -11.10
CA PHE A 34 6.72 -8.04 -10.33
C PHE A 34 6.25 -9.44 -9.97
N ILE A 35 6.33 -10.38 -10.91
CA ILE A 35 5.96 -11.79 -10.66
C ILE A 35 6.88 -12.36 -9.58
N LEU A 36 8.19 -12.09 -9.68
CA LEU A 36 9.16 -12.49 -8.65
C LEU A 36 8.88 -11.83 -7.31
N LEU A 37 8.50 -10.55 -7.28
CA LEU A 37 8.16 -9.86 -6.04
C LEU A 37 6.97 -10.54 -5.34
N CYS A 38 5.93 -10.88 -6.11
CA CYS A 38 4.74 -11.55 -5.62
C CYS A 38 5.08 -12.94 -5.07
N ALA A 39 5.84 -13.74 -5.84
CA ALA A 39 6.31 -15.05 -5.41
C ALA A 39 7.16 -14.96 -4.13
N GLY A 40 8.14 -14.07 -4.11
CA GLY A 40 9.02 -13.87 -2.95
C GLY A 40 8.27 -13.42 -1.69
N CYS A 41 7.34 -12.46 -1.82
CA CYS A 41 6.50 -12.02 -0.69
C CYS A 41 5.58 -13.15 -0.20
N THR A 42 5.05 -13.97 -1.11
CA THR A 42 4.19 -15.12 -0.76
C THR A 42 5.01 -16.16 -0.01
N THR A 43 6.18 -16.55 -0.54
CA THR A 43 7.09 -17.50 0.11
C THR A 43 7.57 -16.98 1.46
N ALA A 44 7.88 -15.69 1.57
CA ALA A 44 8.36 -15.10 2.83
C ALA A 44 7.31 -15.10 3.94
N GLN A 45 6.02 -15.04 3.57
CA GLN A 45 4.90 -15.05 4.50
C GLN A 45 4.36 -16.46 4.79
N LEU A 46 4.96 -17.52 4.23
CA LEU A 46 4.53 -18.88 4.52
C LEU A 46 4.81 -19.22 5.99
N ASN A 47 3.75 -19.64 6.69
CA ASN A 47 3.85 -20.22 8.01
C ASN A 47 3.90 -21.74 7.89
N PRO A 48 5.04 -22.41 8.21
CA PRO A 48 5.20 -23.85 8.07
C PRO A 48 4.34 -24.67 9.04
N SER A 49 3.74 -24.03 10.06
CA SER A 49 2.89 -24.69 11.05
C SER A 49 1.38 -24.54 10.76
N SER A 50 1.01 -24.08 9.56
CA SER A 50 -0.37 -23.75 9.22
C SER A 50 -0.89 -24.62 8.07
N ASP A 51 -1.39 -25.83 8.38
CA ASP A 51 -2.11 -26.69 7.41
C ASP A 51 -3.50 -26.15 7.02
N HIS A 52 -3.93 -25.05 7.64
CA HIS A 52 -5.26 -24.48 7.47
C HIS A 52 -5.51 -23.78 6.12
N VAL A 53 -4.48 -23.47 5.33
CA VAL A 53 -4.64 -22.81 4.02
C VAL A 53 -5.40 -23.66 3.00
N LEU A 54 -5.25 -25.00 3.05
CA LEU A 54 -6.04 -25.91 2.21
C LEU A 54 -7.45 -26.16 2.77
N GLN A 55 -7.69 -25.80 4.04
CA GLN A 55 -8.98 -25.95 4.70
C GLN A 55 -9.84 -24.68 4.63
N THR A 56 -9.32 -23.56 4.12
CA THR A 56 -10.12 -22.34 4.00
C THR A 56 -11.28 -22.55 3.03
N PRO A 57 -12.52 -22.19 3.42
CA PRO A 57 -13.69 -22.37 2.58
C PRO A 57 -13.57 -21.56 1.28
N PHE A 58 -14.23 -22.01 0.21
CA PHE A 58 -14.22 -21.33 -1.10
C PHE A 58 -14.55 -19.83 -1.00
N GLN A 59 -15.47 -19.46 -0.10
CA GLN A 59 -15.80 -18.05 0.16
C GLN A 59 -14.58 -17.23 0.61
N GLY A 60 -13.67 -17.80 1.40
CA GLY A 60 -12.44 -17.13 1.83
C GLY A 60 -11.52 -16.78 0.65
N TRP A 61 -11.36 -17.73 -0.29
CA TRP A 61 -10.59 -17.51 -1.52
C TRP A 61 -11.19 -16.40 -2.39
N VAL A 62 -12.50 -16.40 -2.58
CA VAL A 62 -13.20 -15.35 -3.35
C VAL A 62 -13.01 -13.98 -2.70
N MET A 63 -13.19 -13.88 -1.38
CA MET A 63 -13.00 -12.62 -0.66
C MET A 63 -11.55 -12.11 -0.74
N ALA A 64 -10.55 -13.01 -0.67
CA ALA A 64 -9.15 -12.64 -0.80
C ALA A 64 -8.84 -12.04 -2.18
N ILE A 65 -9.36 -12.63 -3.26
CA ILE A 65 -9.20 -12.12 -4.63
C ILE A 65 -9.86 -10.75 -4.77
N VAL A 66 -11.10 -10.59 -4.28
CA VAL A 66 -11.82 -9.32 -4.32
C VAL A 66 -11.06 -8.23 -3.55
N MET A 67 -10.55 -8.55 -2.36
CA MET A 67 -9.76 -7.64 -1.55
C MET A 67 -8.46 -7.21 -2.28
N ALA A 68 -7.76 -8.16 -2.91
CA ALA A 68 -6.53 -7.87 -3.65
C ALA A 68 -6.79 -6.93 -4.84
N LEU A 69 -7.86 -7.17 -5.61
CA LEU A 69 -8.26 -6.32 -6.73
C LEU A 69 -8.65 -4.90 -6.26
N LEU A 70 -9.46 -4.82 -5.19
CA LEU A 70 -9.89 -3.54 -4.64
C LEU A 70 -8.71 -2.73 -4.07
N SER A 71 -7.79 -3.38 -3.38
CA SER A 71 -6.57 -2.76 -2.85
C SER A 71 -5.68 -2.19 -3.97
N GLY A 72 -5.47 -2.99 -5.04
CA GLY A 72 -4.73 -2.54 -6.22
C GLY A 72 -5.38 -1.33 -6.89
N PHE A 73 -6.70 -1.40 -7.14
CA PHE A 73 -7.46 -0.30 -7.75
C PHE A 73 -7.43 0.96 -6.88
N ALA A 74 -7.67 0.85 -5.57
CA ALA A 74 -7.64 1.98 -4.65
C ALA A 74 -6.27 2.66 -4.63
N GLY A 75 -5.18 1.89 -4.69
CA GLY A 75 -3.82 2.42 -4.78
C GLY A 75 -3.60 3.27 -6.04
N VAL A 76 -3.92 2.72 -7.21
CA VAL A 76 -3.79 3.41 -8.51
C VAL A 76 -4.72 4.62 -8.59
N TYR A 77 -5.94 4.51 -8.07
CA TYR A 77 -6.91 5.61 -8.06
C TYR A 77 -6.47 6.77 -7.16
N THR A 78 -5.92 6.45 -5.98
CA THR A 78 -5.38 7.46 -5.05
C THR A 78 -4.21 8.21 -5.69
N GLU A 79 -3.28 7.49 -6.32
CA GLU A 79 -2.18 8.07 -7.08
C GLU A 79 -2.71 9.01 -8.19
N ALA A 80 -3.67 8.53 -8.99
CA ALA A 80 -4.26 9.31 -10.07
C ALA A 80 -4.92 10.60 -9.57
N ILE A 81 -5.64 10.57 -8.45
CA ILE A 81 -6.25 11.78 -7.85
C ILE A 81 -5.18 12.78 -7.41
N ILE A 82 -4.16 12.31 -6.69
CA ILE A 82 -3.10 13.17 -6.15
C ILE A 82 -2.33 13.84 -7.31
N LYS A 83 -1.98 13.08 -8.35
CA LYS A 83 -1.20 13.56 -9.49
C LYS A 83 -2.02 14.43 -10.46
N LYS A 84 -3.35 14.26 -10.54
CA LYS A 84 -4.23 15.08 -11.42
C LYS A 84 -4.22 16.58 -11.08
N ARG A 85 -3.90 16.96 -9.84
CA ARG A 85 -3.85 18.37 -9.39
C ARG A 85 -2.55 18.64 -8.63
N PRO A 86 -1.39 18.75 -9.33
CA PRO A 86 -0.08 18.84 -8.69
C PRO A 86 0.12 20.13 -7.88
N SER A 87 -0.61 21.21 -8.20
CA SER A 87 -0.55 22.48 -7.47
C SER A 87 -1.30 22.47 -6.13
N ARG A 88 -2.15 21.46 -5.87
CA ARG A 88 -2.95 21.39 -4.64
C ARG A 88 -2.14 20.76 -3.52
N ASN A 89 -2.11 21.41 -2.36
CA ASN A 89 -1.43 20.88 -1.17
C ASN A 89 -1.95 19.47 -0.83
N ILE A 90 -1.03 18.51 -0.70
CA ILE A 90 -1.33 17.12 -0.41
C ILE A 90 -2.10 16.95 0.89
N ASN A 91 -1.84 17.78 1.89
CA ASN A 91 -2.51 17.71 3.18
C ASN A 91 -4.01 17.97 3.03
N VAL A 92 -4.42 18.85 2.09
CA VAL A 92 -5.83 19.11 1.78
C VAL A 92 -6.46 17.92 1.05
N GLN A 93 -5.70 17.24 0.18
CA GLN A 93 -6.21 16.05 -0.53
C GLN A 93 -6.41 14.89 0.45
N ASN A 94 -5.42 14.68 1.31
CA ASN A 94 -5.46 13.71 2.40
C ASN A 94 -6.57 14.02 3.40
N PHE A 95 -6.80 15.30 3.74
CA PHE A 95 -7.87 15.70 4.64
C PHE A 95 -9.23 15.17 4.16
N TRP A 96 -9.60 15.44 2.90
CA TRP A 96 -10.85 14.93 2.36
C TRP A 96 -10.91 13.41 2.29
N LEU A 97 -9.80 12.76 1.89
CA LEU A 97 -9.71 11.30 1.87
C LEU A 97 -9.95 10.69 3.26
N TYR A 98 -9.35 11.26 4.30
CA TYR A 98 -9.48 10.79 5.67
C TYR A 98 -10.86 11.10 6.27
N VAL A 99 -11.48 12.24 5.92
CA VAL A 99 -12.86 12.55 6.35
C VAL A 99 -13.84 11.50 5.82
N PHE A 100 -13.77 11.15 4.53
CA PHE A 100 -14.60 10.07 3.98
C PHE A 100 -14.23 8.71 4.58
N GLY A 101 -12.94 8.44 4.78
CA GLY A 101 -12.48 7.21 5.45
C GLY A 101 -13.06 7.07 6.86
N MET A 102 -13.06 8.14 7.66
CA MET A 102 -13.66 8.16 9.00
C MET A 102 -15.17 7.93 8.92
N ALA A 103 -15.88 8.56 7.98
CA ALA A 103 -17.31 8.35 7.81
C ALA A 103 -17.66 6.89 7.46
N PHE A 104 -16.93 6.28 6.52
CA PHE A 104 -17.15 4.87 6.18
C PHE A 104 -16.81 3.91 7.32
N ASN A 105 -15.74 4.18 8.08
CA ASN A 105 -15.40 3.37 9.26
C ASN A 105 -16.43 3.53 10.39
N ALA A 106 -16.98 4.73 10.58
CA ALA A 106 -18.06 4.95 11.55
C ALA A 106 -19.33 4.16 11.16
N ILE A 107 -19.69 4.13 9.88
CA ILE A 107 -20.79 3.30 9.37
C ILE A 107 -20.48 1.81 9.58
N ALA A 108 -19.26 1.37 9.31
CA ALA A 108 -18.86 -0.01 9.53
C ALA A 108 -19.00 -0.41 11.01
N ILE A 109 -18.58 0.44 11.94
CA ILE A 109 -18.76 0.23 13.39
C ILE A 109 -20.25 0.09 13.75
N VAL A 110 -21.11 0.96 13.20
CA VAL A 110 -22.56 0.89 13.46
C VAL A 110 -23.20 -0.37 12.88
N ILE A 111 -22.67 -0.92 11.79
CA ILE A 111 -23.23 -2.13 11.16
C ILE A 111 -22.69 -3.40 11.81
N GLN A 112 -21.39 -3.43 12.17
CA GLN A 112 -20.69 -4.66 12.57
C GLN A 112 -20.55 -4.79 14.08
N ASP A 113 -20.37 -3.69 14.82
CA ASP A 113 -19.92 -3.70 16.22
C ASP A 113 -20.80 -2.85 17.16
N PHE A 114 -22.00 -2.46 16.73
CA PHE A 114 -22.88 -1.53 17.47
C PHE A 114 -23.13 -1.97 18.92
N ASP A 115 -23.52 -3.24 19.12
CA ASP A 115 -23.83 -3.77 20.45
C ASP A 115 -22.59 -3.78 21.36
N ALA A 116 -21.42 -4.07 20.81
CA ALA A 116 -20.18 -4.08 21.58
C ALA A 116 -19.80 -2.66 22.02
N VAL A 117 -19.92 -1.68 21.12
CA VAL A 117 -19.63 -0.27 21.40
C VAL A 117 -20.62 0.34 22.38
N MET A 118 -21.91 0.02 22.27
CA MET A 118 -22.94 0.55 23.17
C MET A 118 -22.77 0.03 24.61
N ASN A 119 -22.45 -1.27 24.76
CA ASN A 119 -22.38 -1.90 26.08
C ASN A 119 -21.05 -1.64 26.80
N LYS A 120 -19.92 -1.60 26.08
CA LYS A 120 -18.58 -1.49 26.67
C LYS A 120 -17.95 -0.11 26.51
N GLY A 121 -18.43 0.67 25.55
CA GLY A 121 -17.82 1.92 25.11
C GLY A 121 -16.76 1.72 24.03
N PHE A 122 -16.61 2.72 23.15
CA PHE A 122 -15.69 2.67 22.00
C PHE A 122 -14.21 2.46 22.39
N PHE A 123 -13.77 3.07 23.50
CA PHE A 123 -12.38 3.02 23.97
C PHE A 123 -12.10 1.88 24.96
N HIS A 124 -13.01 0.90 25.07
CA HIS A 124 -12.82 -0.21 25.98
C HIS A 124 -11.60 -1.06 25.57
N GLY A 125 -10.71 -1.33 26.52
CA GLY A 125 -9.50 -2.14 26.30
C GLY A 125 -8.35 -1.40 25.60
N TYR A 126 -8.45 -0.07 25.41
CA TYR A 126 -7.35 0.71 24.85
C TYR A 126 -6.21 0.84 25.86
N SER A 127 -5.02 0.37 25.46
CA SER A 127 -3.79 0.50 26.22
C SER A 127 -2.86 1.54 25.60
N LEU A 128 -1.77 1.88 26.29
CA LEU A 128 -0.72 2.73 25.71
C LEU A 128 -0.19 2.15 24.39
N ILE A 129 -0.04 0.82 24.30
CA ILE A 129 0.41 0.13 23.09
C ILE A 129 -0.59 0.34 21.95
N THR A 130 -1.90 0.29 22.23
CA THR A 130 -2.96 0.56 21.25
C THR A 130 -2.84 1.98 20.69
N PHE A 131 -2.61 2.98 21.56
CA PHE A 131 -2.39 4.36 21.13
C PHE A 131 -1.14 4.53 20.27
N LEU A 132 -0.03 3.90 20.65
CA LEU A 132 1.22 3.92 19.86
C LEU A 132 1.01 3.26 18.48
N MET A 133 0.27 2.16 18.42
CA MET A 133 -0.09 1.49 17.16
C MET A 133 -0.94 2.39 16.26
N ILE A 134 -1.96 3.07 16.81
CA ILE A 134 -2.79 4.03 16.06
C ILE A 134 -1.93 5.16 15.50
N LEU A 135 -1.05 5.74 16.32
CA LEU A 135 -0.13 6.79 15.88
C LEU A 135 0.80 6.30 14.77
N ASN A 136 1.38 5.11 14.92
CA ASN A 136 2.24 4.51 13.91
C ASN A 136 1.50 4.27 12.57
N HIS A 137 0.25 3.80 12.62
CA HIS A 137 -0.58 3.64 11.42
C HIS A 137 -0.92 4.98 10.76
N ALA A 138 -1.21 6.02 11.55
CA ALA A 138 -1.46 7.35 11.02
C ALA A 138 -0.23 7.92 10.30
N LEU A 139 0.95 7.81 10.92
CA LEU A 139 2.23 8.22 10.31
C LEU A 139 2.54 7.44 9.03
N SER A 140 2.33 6.12 9.06
CA SER A 140 2.50 5.26 7.88
C SER A 140 1.57 5.68 6.74
N GLY A 141 0.31 6.01 7.03
CA GLY A 141 -0.65 6.49 6.04
C GLY A 141 -0.22 7.82 5.39
N ILE A 142 0.28 8.76 6.20
CA ILE A 142 0.82 10.05 5.70
C ILE A 142 2.06 9.79 4.83
N ALA A 143 2.98 8.94 5.27
CA ALA A 143 4.17 8.56 4.52
C ALA A 143 3.82 7.94 3.17
N VAL A 144 2.85 7.01 3.14
CA VAL A 144 2.35 6.40 1.90
C VAL A 144 1.79 7.46 0.94
N SER A 145 0.99 8.42 1.44
CA SER A 145 0.50 9.51 0.59
C SER A 145 1.63 10.38 0.02
N MET A 146 2.71 10.62 0.78
CA MET A 146 3.87 11.34 0.27
C MET A 146 4.60 10.56 -0.83
N VAL A 147 4.79 9.25 -0.65
CA VAL A 147 5.36 8.37 -1.68
C VAL A 147 4.51 8.44 -2.94
N MET A 148 3.18 8.40 -2.84
CA MET A 148 2.30 8.52 -4.00
C MET A 148 2.33 9.88 -4.71
N LYS A 149 2.72 10.95 -4.00
CA LYS A 149 2.85 12.28 -4.59
C LYS A 149 4.16 12.45 -5.35
N TYR A 150 5.25 11.97 -4.76
CA TYR A 150 6.61 12.22 -5.27
C TYR A 150 7.17 11.05 -6.09
N ALA A 151 6.58 9.87 -5.95
CA ALA A 151 6.90 8.66 -6.68
C ALA A 151 5.61 7.99 -7.19
N ASP A 152 5.69 6.71 -7.54
CA ASP A 152 4.58 5.94 -8.13
C ASP A 152 4.09 4.84 -7.18
N ASN A 153 2.87 4.33 -7.40
CA ASN A 153 2.33 3.20 -6.64
C ASN A 153 3.23 1.96 -6.71
N ILE A 154 4.00 1.81 -7.80
CA ILE A 154 5.02 0.76 -7.94
C ILE A 154 6.10 0.91 -6.87
N VAL A 155 6.68 2.11 -6.71
CA VAL A 155 7.73 2.37 -5.71
C VAL A 155 7.18 2.15 -4.30
N LYS A 156 5.92 2.51 -4.05
CA LYS A 156 5.26 2.18 -2.78
C LYS A 156 5.27 0.68 -2.52
N VAL A 157 4.86 -0.16 -3.48
CA VAL A 157 4.80 -1.62 -3.30
C VAL A 157 6.20 -2.19 -2.98
N TYR A 158 7.23 -1.81 -3.74
CA TYR A 158 8.61 -2.23 -3.45
C TYR A 158 9.10 -1.74 -2.08
N SER A 159 8.77 -0.49 -1.70
CA SER A 159 9.14 0.06 -0.38
C SER A 159 8.50 -0.72 0.76
N THR A 160 7.22 -1.10 0.62
CA THR A 160 6.54 -1.96 1.59
C THR A 160 7.19 -3.34 1.69
N SER A 161 7.60 -3.94 0.56
CA SER A 161 8.32 -5.22 0.58
C SER A 161 9.67 -5.13 1.31
N VAL A 162 10.44 -4.05 1.09
CA VAL A 162 11.70 -3.81 1.82
C VAL A 162 11.44 -3.59 3.32
N ALA A 163 10.42 -2.80 3.66
CA ALA A 163 10.04 -2.56 5.06
C ALA A 163 9.66 -3.87 5.76
N MET A 164 8.96 -4.78 5.09
CA MET A 164 8.66 -6.12 5.61
C MET A 164 9.93 -6.92 5.92
N LEU A 165 10.93 -6.94 5.02
CA LEU A 165 12.20 -7.63 5.26
C LEU A 165 12.96 -7.03 6.44
N LEU A 166 13.05 -5.70 6.50
CA LEU A 166 13.70 -5.00 7.61
C LEU A 166 13.00 -5.27 8.94
N THR A 167 11.66 -5.26 8.93
CA THR A 167 10.86 -5.55 10.13
C THR A 167 11.16 -6.95 10.66
N ALA A 168 11.29 -7.95 9.77
CA ALA A 168 11.64 -9.30 10.16
C ALA A 168 13.05 -9.38 10.78
N VAL A 169 14.05 -8.73 10.17
CA VAL A 169 15.42 -8.66 10.72
C VAL A 169 15.42 -8.04 12.10
N VAL A 170 14.75 -6.89 12.27
CA VAL A 170 14.60 -6.22 13.57
C VAL A 170 13.90 -7.13 14.58
N SER A 171 12.90 -7.90 14.15
CA SER A 171 12.17 -8.83 15.01
C SER A 171 13.04 -9.98 15.53
N VAL A 172 14.04 -10.43 14.77
CA VAL A 172 15.02 -11.41 15.25
C VAL A 172 15.81 -10.85 16.44
N PHE A 173 16.32 -9.62 16.31
CA PHE A 173 17.15 -9.01 17.35
C PHE A 173 16.36 -8.58 18.59
N LEU A 174 15.14 -8.07 18.41
CA LEU A 174 14.32 -7.57 19.53
C LEU A 174 13.54 -8.66 20.24
N PHE A 175 13.02 -9.66 19.52
CA PHE A 175 12.10 -10.66 20.06
C PHE A 175 12.64 -12.09 20.02
N GLY A 176 13.86 -12.30 19.50
CA GLY A 176 14.42 -13.65 19.34
C GLY A 176 13.66 -14.51 18.35
N PHE A 177 12.95 -13.90 17.40
CA PHE A 177 12.12 -14.63 16.44
C PHE A 177 12.97 -15.51 15.52
N HIS A 178 12.60 -16.78 15.37
CA HIS A 178 13.29 -17.70 14.46
C HIS A 178 12.75 -17.53 13.03
N LEU A 179 13.60 -17.06 12.12
CA LEU A 179 13.24 -16.97 10.70
C LEU A 179 13.12 -18.37 10.09
N SER A 180 12.02 -18.61 9.38
CA SER A 180 11.82 -19.86 8.65
C SER A 180 12.72 -19.92 7.41
N LEU A 181 13.01 -21.13 6.93
CA LEU A 181 13.71 -21.31 5.65
C LEU A 181 12.94 -20.64 4.50
N ALA A 182 11.60 -20.71 4.53
CA ALA A 182 10.74 -20.04 3.56
C ALA A 182 10.91 -18.52 3.58
N PHE A 183 11.05 -17.92 4.78
CA PHE A 183 11.38 -16.50 4.91
C PHE A 183 12.72 -16.15 4.23
N PHE A 184 13.77 -16.94 4.48
CA PHE A 184 15.08 -16.70 3.88
C PHE A 184 15.03 -16.79 2.34
N LEU A 185 14.43 -17.85 1.80
CA LEU A 185 14.26 -18.02 0.35
C LEU A 185 13.42 -16.89 -0.26
N GLY A 186 12.28 -16.57 0.36
CA GLY A 186 11.42 -15.47 -0.08
C GLY A 186 12.13 -14.12 -0.07
N SER A 187 12.90 -13.82 0.98
CA SER A 187 13.67 -12.57 1.10
C SER A 187 14.75 -12.43 0.01
N THR A 188 15.38 -13.55 -0.36
CA THR A 188 16.36 -13.59 -1.44
C THR A 188 15.69 -13.28 -2.78
N VAL A 189 14.53 -13.89 -3.05
CA VAL A 189 13.75 -13.64 -4.26
C VAL A 189 13.26 -12.19 -4.33
N VAL A 190 12.77 -11.62 -3.21
CA VAL A 190 12.38 -10.20 -3.13
C VAL A 190 13.57 -9.29 -3.44
N SER A 191 14.76 -9.60 -2.92
CA SER A 191 15.98 -8.82 -3.17
C SER A 191 16.39 -8.85 -4.64
N VAL A 192 16.32 -10.02 -5.29
CA VAL A 192 16.57 -10.17 -6.74
C VAL A 192 15.53 -9.39 -7.56
N SER A 193 14.26 -9.44 -7.18
CA SER A 193 13.19 -8.69 -7.85
C SER A 193 13.44 -7.17 -7.81
N ILE A 194 13.83 -6.63 -6.65
CA ILE A 194 14.16 -5.20 -6.51
C ILE A 194 15.31 -4.82 -7.44
N TYR A 195 16.38 -5.62 -7.44
CA TYR A 195 17.55 -5.38 -8.30
C TYR A 195 17.16 -5.40 -9.79
N LEU A 196 16.37 -6.39 -10.21
CA LEU A 196 15.91 -6.53 -11.59
C LEU A 196 15.02 -5.36 -12.03
N HIS A 197 14.12 -4.90 -11.15
CA HIS A 197 13.30 -3.72 -11.41
C HIS A 197 14.15 -2.45 -11.57
N SER A 198 15.19 -2.30 -10.75
CA SER A 198 16.12 -1.16 -10.82
C SER A 198 16.86 -1.13 -12.17
N ILE A 199 17.38 -2.27 -12.64
CA ILE A 199 18.02 -2.36 -13.96
C ILE A 199 17.02 -2.05 -15.08
N GLY A 200 15.82 -2.61 -15.00
CA GLY A 200 14.78 -2.37 -16.01
C GLY A 200 14.34 -0.90 -16.10
N LYS A 201 14.51 -0.11 -15.03
CA LYS A 201 14.32 1.36 -15.07
C LYS A 201 15.49 2.10 -15.74
N LEU A 202 16.72 1.61 -15.61
CA LEU A 202 17.91 2.25 -16.21
C LEU A 202 17.99 2.10 -17.75
N GLN A 203 17.28 1.13 -18.31
CA GLN A 203 17.27 0.87 -19.76
C GLN A 203 16.25 1.69 -20.55
N LYS A 204 15.41 2.49 -19.87
CA LYS A 204 14.43 3.41 -20.48
C LYS A 204 14.93 4.84 -20.46
#